data_AF-A0AAN7B8P9-F1
#
_entry.id   AF-A0AAN7B8P9-F1
#
_cell.length_a   1.000
_cell.length_b   1.000
_cell.length_c   1.000
_cell.angle_alpha   90.00
_cell.angle_beta   90.00
_cell.angle_gamma   90.00
#
_symmetry.space_group_name_H-M   'P 1'
#
loop_
_entity.id
_entity.type
_entity.pdbx_description
1 polymer ?
#
loop_
_entity_poly.entity_id
_entity_poly.type
_entity_poly.pdbx_seq_one_letter_code
_entity_poly.pdbx_strand_id
1 'polypeptide(L)'
;MPQSFGLSQLQNAITTRALPTLEQLATNPNRLDNSLNHRFERDDPPPYASSSESESEEALHHPVLARAQEVVLEQFRDLLCKPLNDNEIRSLVSTLDGIGIYTPGGRYIVEVKQEHDLLDRFYSSANINAHAHDLLKFPKGYQRRDVIIRRNIRKRWQRLGIWNPDWGVPGRVNRQPNDNVRTWKWKWQSTADPPSSDPRHPISRAVQLRRNLGYGECAPPPPRSHLRDDSSASEAESFIISRPWFIWEVEKFEFMEREDRIPVEQRGRPNPDGDDQVVKWWKERGHWRPGWKWPHEGPSPEPEEDLTPLNTDDLDFTPSEADALEAIGPNSPPKLPPQRDSPPKWNLFGGGGGAAPQFAATSPWTSTQTVPAGRACGYTTAQHKDSRKEYQTFTGDRP
;
A
#
# COMPACT_ATOMS: atom_id res chain seq x y z
N MET A 1 -3.36 -17.19 10.42
CA MET A 1 -3.41 -18.51 11.08
C MET A 1 -4.81 -18.71 11.65
N PRO A 2 -5.42 -19.91 11.51
CA PRO A 2 -6.72 -20.23 12.08
C PRO A 2 -6.66 -20.15 13.61
N GLN A 3 -7.71 -19.63 14.25
CA GLN A 3 -7.77 -19.49 15.70
C GLN A 3 -7.69 -20.88 16.34
N SER A 4 -6.75 -21.07 17.27
CA SER A 4 -6.72 -22.26 18.12
C SER A 4 -7.93 -22.22 19.05
N PHE A 5 -8.80 -23.22 18.96
CA PHE A 5 -9.97 -23.34 19.84
C PHE A 5 -9.52 -23.44 21.30
N GLY A 6 -9.98 -22.51 22.13
CA GLY A 6 -9.72 -22.54 23.56
C GLY A 6 -10.33 -23.78 24.20
N LEU A 7 -9.75 -24.26 25.30
CA LEU A 7 -10.22 -25.48 25.99
C LEU A 7 -11.70 -25.36 26.41
N SER A 8 -12.16 -24.15 26.74
CA SER A 8 -13.56 -23.82 27.00
C SER A 8 -14.46 -23.85 25.75
N GLN A 9 -13.96 -23.44 24.58
CA GLN A 9 -14.70 -23.56 23.31
C GLN A 9 -14.83 -25.02 22.90
N LEU A 10 -13.78 -25.81 23.14
CA LEU A 10 -13.76 -27.24 22.86
C LEU A 10 -14.73 -27.97 23.79
N GLN A 11 -14.71 -27.64 25.08
CA GLN A 11 -15.65 -28.19 26.05
C GLN A 11 -17.09 -27.78 25.72
N ASN A 12 -17.32 -26.51 25.38
CA ASN A 12 -18.64 -26.04 24.96
C ASN A 12 -19.13 -26.76 23.70
N ALA A 13 -18.29 -26.93 22.68
CA ALA A 13 -18.62 -27.68 21.48
C ALA A 13 -18.97 -29.15 21.78
N ILE A 14 -18.27 -29.78 22.72
CA ILE A 14 -18.60 -31.14 23.17
C ILE A 14 -19.99 -31.15 23.83
N THR A 15 -20.24 -30.28 24.81
CA THR A 15 -21.51 -30.30 25.56
C THR A 15 -22.71 -29.82 24.75
N THR A 16 -22.57 -28.80 23.91
CA THR A 16 -23.71 -28.19 23.20
C THR A 16 -23.97 -28.78 21.82
N ARG A 17 -22.96 -29.40 21.17
CA ARG A 17 -23.14 -29.98 19.83
C ARG A 17 -22.94 -31.48 19.83
N ALA A 18 -21.83 -31.98 20.35
CA ALA A 18 -21.51 -33.40 20.22
C ALA A 18 -22.46 -34.27 21.05
N LEU A 19 -22.69 -33.92 22.33
CA LEU A 19 -23.56 -34.73 23.21
C LEU A 19 -25.02 -34.80 22.74
N PRO A 20 -25.70 -33.69 22.38
CA PRO A 20 -27.07 -33.77 21.89
C PRO A 20 -27.20 -34.53 20.57
N THR A 21 -26.18 -34.44 19.70
CA THR A 21 -26.15 -35.19 18.44
C THR A 21 -26.01 -36.69 18.70
N LEU A 22 -25.13 -37.08 19.63
CA LEU A 22 -24.97 -38.48 20.05
C LEU A 22 -26.24 -39.02 20.72
N GLU A 23 -26.91 -38.20 21.54
CA GLU A 23 -28.17 -38.57 22.19
C GLU A 23 -29.31 -38.71 21.17
N GLN A 24 -29.39 -37.84 20.16
CA GLN A 24 -30.32 -37.97 19.03
C GLN A 24 -30.06 -39.21 18.17
N LEU A 25 -28.79 -39.60 17.99
CA LEU A 25 -28.43 -40.83 17.29
C LEU A 25 -28.78 -42.07 18.12
N ALA A 26 -28.59 -42.02 19.44
CA ALA A 26 -28.94 -43.10 20.35
C ALA A 26 -30.46 -43.31 20.46
N THR A 27 -31.25 -42.23 20.40
CA THR A 27 -32.73 -42.30 20.47
C THR A 27 -33.41 -42.67 19.15
N ASN A 28 -32.71 -42.63 18.02
CA ASN A 28 -33.24 -43.03 16.72
C ASN A 28 -32.36 -44.09 16.04
N PRO A 29 -32.55 -45.39 16.35
CA PRO A 29 -31.73 -46.47 15.80
C PRO A 29 -31.75 -46.52 14.26
N ASN A 30 -32.86 -46.15 13.62
CA ASN A 30 -32.96 -46.08 12.15
C ASN A 30 -32.04 -44.99 11.53
N ARG A 31 -31.71 -43.93 12.27
CA ARG A 31 -30.76 -42.90 11.83
C ARG A 31 -29.30 -43.35 11.98
N LEU A 32 -29.00 -44.09 13.03
CA LEU A 32 -27.67 -44.68 13.23
C LEU A 32 -27.39 -45.73 12.14
N ASP A 33 -28.38 -46.57 11.83
CA ASP A 33 -28.28 -47.61 10.80
C ASP A 33 -28.12 -46.99 9.40
N ASN A 34 -28.92 -45.96 9.07
CA ASN A 34 -28.72 -45.18 7.83
C ASN A 34 -27.38 -44.43 7.78
N SER A 35 -26.86 -43.95 8.91
CA SER A 35 -25.59 -43.21 8.98
C SER A 35 -24.37 -44.13 8.81
N LEU A 36 -24.41 -45.34 9.35
CA LEU A 36 -23.30 -46.28 9.33
C LEU A 36 -23.29 -47.11 8.04
N ASN A 37 -24.45 -47.65 7.63
CA ASN A 37 -24.51 -48.55 6.47
C ASN A 37 -24.35 -47.79 5.14
N HIS A 38 -24.88 -46.57 5.00
CA HIS A 38 -24.77 -45.85 3.71
C HIS A 38 -23.42 -45.17 3.46
N ARG A 39 -22.56 -45.00 4.47
CA ARG A 39 -21.28 -44.29 4.31
C ARG A 39 -20.12 -45.22 3.93
N PHE A 40 -20.19 -46.49 4.31
CA PHE A 40 -19.09 -47.45 4.11
C PHE A 40 -19.40 -48.57 3.11
N GLU A 41 -20.67 -48.84 2.79
CA GLU A 41 -21.04 -49.87 1.79
C GLU A 41 -21.33 -49.32 0.38
N ARG A 42 -21.21 -48.01 0.17
CA ARG A 42 -21.27 -47.44 -1.19
C ARG A 42 -19.90 -47.54 -1.86
N ASP A 43 -19.76 -48.48 -2.79
CA ASP A 43 -18.61 -48.57 -3.70
C ASP A 43 -18.55 -47.38 -4.68
N ASP A 44 -19.68 -46.71 -4.90
CA ASP A 44 -19.72 -45.48 -5.67
C ASP A 44 -19.39 -44.29 -4.75
N PRO A 45 -18.36 -43.47 -5.07
CA PRO A 45 -18.09 -42.26 -4.33
C PRO A 45 -19.38 -41.42 -4.29
N PRO A 46 -19.70 -40.75 -3.15
CA PRO A 46 -20.85 -39.87 -3.12
C PRO A 46 -20.75 -38.95 -4.33
N PRO A 47 -21.85 -38.72 -5.08
CA PRO A 47 -21.80 -37.79 -6.18
C PRO A 47 -21.23 -36.51 -5.58
N TYR A 48 -20.08 -36.07 -6.12
CA TYR A 48 -19.57 -34.75 -5.83
C TYR A 48 -20.65 -33.81 -6.34
N ALA A 49 -21.62 -33.49 -5.47
CA ALA A 49 -22.32 -32.24 -5.53
C ALA A 49 -21.20 -31.23 -5.23
N SER A 50 -20.47 -30.85 -6.28
CA SER A 50 -19.78 -29.58 -6.29
C SER A 50 -20.81 -28.60 -5.76
N SER A 51 -20.56 -28.10 -4.56
CA SER A 51 -21.28 -26.97 -3.99
C SER A 51 -20.92 -25.77 -4.89
N SER A 52 -21.49 -25.75 -6.10
CA SER A 52 -21.39 -24.66 -7.07
C SER A 52 -22.38 -23.55 -6.73
N GLU A 53 -23.23 -23.75 -5.72
CA GLU A 53 -23.81 -22.65 -4.94
C GLU A 53 -22.71 -22.03 -4.06
N SER A 54 -21.67 -21.50 -4.71
CA SER A 54 -20.96 -20.39 -4.12
C SER A 54 -21.93 -19.22 -4.22
N GLU A 55 -22.37 -18.67 -3.09
CA GLU A 55 -23.18 -17.43 -3.04
C GLU A 55 -22.52 -16.27 -3.85
N SER A 56 -21.25 -16.42 -4.26
CA SER A 56 -20.57 -15.53 -5.20
C SER A 56 -21.06 -15.59 -6.65
N GLU A 57 -21.64 -16.70 -7.12
CA GLU A 57 -22.09 -16.83 -8.53
C GLU A 57 -23.49 -16.23 -8.75
N GLU A 58 -24.40 -16.32 -7.77
CA GLU A 58 -25.72 -15.67 -7.86
C GLU A 58 -25.59 -14.13 -7.79
N ALA A 59 -24.56 -13.62 -7.11
CA ALA A 59 -24.18 -12.21 -7.15
C ALA A 59 -23.60 -11.76 -8.50
N LEU A 60 -23.32 -12.64 -9.47
CA LEU A 60 -22.95 -12.24 -10.84
C LEU A 60 -24.17 -12.01 -11.74
N HIS A 61 -25.33 -12.54 -11.38
CA HIS A 61 -26.54 -12.48 -12.20
C HIS A 61 -27.54 -11.39 -11.79
N HIS A 62 -27.24 -10.57 -10.78
CA HIS A 62 -28.12 -9.46 -10.41
C HIS A 62 -28.11 -8.40 -11.53
N PRO A 63 -29.26 -8.08 -12.17
CA PRO A 63 -29.33 -7.22 -13.36
C PRO A 63 -28.81 -5.78 -13.13
N VAL A 64 -28.75 -5.35 -11.86
CA VAL A 64 -28.13 -4.09 -11.44
C VAL A 64 -26.62 -4.07 -11.70
N LEU A 65 -25.95 -5.21 -11.58
CA LEU A 65 -24.49 -5.32 -11.70
C LEU A 65 -24.01 -5.40 -13.15
N ALA A 66 -24.93 -5.61 -14.10
CA ALA A 66 -24.66 -5.63 -15.53
C ALA A 66 -24.81 -4.24 -16.20
N ARG A 67 -25.27 -3.22 -15.46
CA ARG A 67 -25.41 -1.87 -16.03
C ARG A 67 -24.05 -1.21 -16.17
N ALA A 68 -23.78 -0.66 -17.36
CA ALA A 68 -22.61 0.15 -17.59
C ALA A 68 -22.61 1.38 -16.65
N GLN A 69 -21.48 1.65 -16.01
CA GLN A 69 -21.34 2.75 -15.05
C GLN A 69 -21.72 4.10 -15.68
N GLU A 70 -21.39 4.32 -16.95
CA GLU A 70 -21.75 5.54 -17.70
C GLU A 70 -23.27 5.79 -17.74
N VAL A 71 -24.07 4.73 -17.87
CA VAL A 71 -25.55 4.84 -17.87
C VAL A 71 -26.06 5.23 -16.48
N VAL A 72 -25.47 4.67 -15.42
CA VAL A 72 -25.79 5.01 -14.03
C VAL A 72 -25.44 6.47 -13.76
N LEU A 73 -24.23 6.90 -14.13
CA LEU A 73 -23.76 8.27 -13.92
C LEU A 73 -24.64 9.29 -14.66
N GLU A 74 -25.07 9.01 -15.89
CA GLU A 74 -26.00 9.89 -16.62
C GLU A 74 -27.39 9.90 -15.97
N GLN A 75 -27.89 8.74 -15.50
CA GLN A 75 -29.17 8.65 -14.80
C GLN A 75 -29.20 9.50 -13.52
N PHE A 76 -28.10 9.55 -12.78
CA PHE A 76 -27.98 10.31 -11.52
C PHE A 76 -27.29 11.65 -11.66
N ARG A 77 -27.13 12.16 -12.89
CA ARG A 77 -26.41 13.40 -13.16
C ARG A 77 -26.92 14.58 -12.33
N ASP A 78 -28.23 14.72 -12.17
CA ASP A 78 -28.83 15.79 -11.35
C ASP A 78 -28.44 15.70 -9.88
N LEU A 79 -28.24 14.49 -9.33
CA LEU A 79 -27.73 14.30 -7.97
C LEU A 79 -26.24 14.62 -7.90
N LEU A 80 -25.47 14.15 -8.87
CA LEU A 80 -24.02 14.36 -8.94
C LEU A 80 -23.67 15.82 -9.14
N CYS A 81 -24.47 16.60 -9.88
CA CYS A 81 -24.24 18.02 -10.15
C CYS A 81 -24.56 18.95 -8.97
N LYS A 82 -25.27 18.49 -7.92
CA LYS A 82 -25.57 19.35 -6.76
C LYS A 82 -24.27 19.85 -6.09
N PRO A 83 -24.21 21.10 -5.61
CA PRO A 83 -23.07 21.59 -4.83
C PRO A 83 -22.72 20.66 -3.67
N LEU A 84 -21.45 20.64 -3.26
CA LEU A 84 -21.03 19.90 -2.07
C LEU A 84 -21.69 20.50 -0.81
N ASN A 85 -22.28 19.66 0.01
CA ASN A 85 -22.82 20.05 1.32
C ASN A 85 -21.71 20.08 2.39
N ASP A 86 -21.99 20.67 3.56
CA ASP A 86 -20.96 20.84 4.60
C ASP A 86 -20.44 19.51 5.18
N ASN A 87 -21.25 18.45 5.17
CA ASN A 87 -20.82 17.13 5.63
C ASN A 87 -19.89 16.47 4.60
N GLU A 88 -20.23 16.54 3.32
CA GLU A 88 -19.38 16.06 2.23
C GLU A 88 -18.04 16.81 2.21
N ILE A 89 -18.04 18.13 2.41
CA ILE A 89 -16.81 18.92 2.53
C ILE A 89 -15.96 18.43 3.70
N ARG A 90 -16.57 18.20 4.86
CA ARG A 90 -15.84 17.72 6.05
C ARG A 90 -15.28 16.30 5.83
N SER A 91 -16.07 15.42 5.22
CA SER A 91 -15.67 14.05 4.84
C SER A 91 -14.48 14.08 3.88
N LEU A 92 -14.59 14.86 2.80
CA LEU A 92 -13.57 15.02 1.78
C LEU A 92 -12.28 15.58 2.38
N VAL A 93 -12.34 16.65 3.17
CA VAL A 93 -11.17 17.23 3.85
C VAL A 93 -10.51 16.21 4.77
N SER A 94 -11.29 15.47 5.57
CA SER A 94 -10.77 14.43 6.46
C SER A 94 -10.10 13.30 5.70
N THR A 95 -10.66 12.89 4.57
CA THR A 95 -10.13 11.81 3.73
C THR A 95 -8.81 12.23 3.09
N LEU A 96 -8.78 13.42 2.49
CA LEU A 96 -7.59 13.99 1.84
C LEU A 96 -6.44 14.24 2.84
N ASP A 97 -6.78 14.70 4.04
CA ASP A 97 -5.81 14.87 5.14
C ASP A 97 -5.29 13.51 5.64
N GLY A 98 -6.18 12.52 5.78
CA GLY A 98 -5.85 11.16 6.22
C GLY A 98 -4.87 10.44 5.30
N ILE A 99 -4.98 10.65 3.98
CA ILE A 99 -3.99 10.15 3.01
C ILE A 99 -2.76 11.05 2.88
N GLY A 100 -2.78 12.22 3.51
CA GLY A 100 -1.66 13.16 3.55
C GLY A 100 -1.37 13.82 2.21
N ILE A 101 -2.38 14.16 1.39
CA ILE A 101 -2.15 14.76 0.05
C ILE A 101 -1.31 16.03 0.11
N TYR A 102 -1.46 16.82 1.18
CA TYR A 102 -0.74 18.07 1.36
C TYR A 102 0.59 17.87 2.08
N THR A 103 0.86 16.68 2.63
CA THR A 103 2.10 16.44 3.36
C THR A 103 3.24 16.11 2.39
N PRO A 104 4.46 16.62 2.60
CA PRO A 104 5.61 16.23 1.78
C PRO A 104 5.88 14.72 1.89
N GLY A 105 5.67 14.12 3.06
CA GLY A 105 5.82 12.67 3.25
C GLY A 105 4.87 11.85 2.40
N GLY A 106 3.58 12.19 2.38
CA GLY A 106 2.58 11.54 1.54
C GLY A 106 2.93 11.65 0.07
N ARG A 107 3.29 12.86 -0.40
CA ARG A 107 3.72 13.07 -1.78
C ARG A 107 4.99 12.30 -2.14
N TYR A 108 5.97 12.27 -1.25
CA TYR A 108 7.22 11.51 -1.44
C TYR A 108 6.95 10.02 -1.64
N ILE A 109 6.07 9.42 -0.84
CA ILE A 109 5.72 7.99 -0.95
C ILE A 109 5.09 7.67 -2.32
N VAL A 110 4.22 8.54 -2.83
CA VAL A 110 3.64 8.37 -4.17
C VAL A 110 4.73 8.41 -5.25
N GLU A 111 5.68 9.33 -5.15
CA GLU A 111 6.79 9.41 -6.11
C GLU A 111 7.77 8.24 -5.98
N VAL A 112 8.03 7.75 -4.77
CA VAL A 112 8.85 6.54 -4.57
C VAL A 112 8.25 5.37 -5.33
N LYS A 113 6.92 5.18 -5.28
CA LYS A 113 6.25 4.13 -6.05
C LYS A 113 6.45 4.31 -7.56
N GLN A 114 6.27 5.53 -8.07
CA GLN A 114 6.48 5.84 -9.49
C GLN A 114 7.93 5.59 -9.93
N GLU A 115 8.90 5.98 -9.11
CA GLU A 115 10.32 5.75 -9.39
C GLU A 115 10.71 4.28 -9.29
N HIS A 116 10.11 3.50 -8.38
CA HIS A 116 10.26 2.05 -8.39
C HIS A 116 9.77 1.44 -9.69
N ASP A 117 8.56 1.80 -10.15
CA ASP A 117 8.00 1.30 -11.40
C ASP A 117 8.86 1.69 -12.63
N LEU A 118 9.55 2.82 -12.57
CA LEU A 118 10.52 3.23 -13.58
C LEU A 118 11.81 2.41 -13.53
N LEU A 119 12.39 2.24 -12.35
CA LEU A 119 13.59 1.44 -12.16
C LEU A 119 13.36 -0.03 -12.50
N ASP A 120 12.19 -0.58 -12.19
CA ASP A 120 11.85 -1.97 -12.53
C ASP A 120 11.67 -2.16 -14.04
N ARG A 121 11.09 -1.18 -14.74
CA ARG A 121 11.04 -1.16 -16.21
C ARG A 121 12.43 -1.05 -16.82
N PHE A 122 13.28 -0.18 -16.29
CA PHE A 122 14.66 -0.03 -16.72
C PHE A 122 15.46 -1.30 -16.49
N TYR A 123 15.34 -1.91 -15.30
CA TYR A 123 15.99 -3.16 -14.94
C TYR A 123 15.56 -4.32 -15.84
N SER A 124 14.30 -4.33 -16.28
CA SER A 124 13.76 -5.33 -17.20
C SER A 124 14.12 -5.05 -18.68
N SER A 125 14.76 -3.92 -18.98
CA SER A 125 15.13 -3.56 -20.35
C SER A 125 16.40 -4.27 -20.82
N ALA A 126 16.51 -4.52 -22.13
CA ALA A 126 17.66 -5.19 -22.72
C ALA A 126 18.97 -4.36 -22.69
N ASN A 127 18.90 -3.09 -22.28
CA ASN A 127 20.00 -2.13 -22.37
C ASN A 127 20.73 -1.92 -21.03
N ILE A 128 20.40 -2.68 -19.98
CA ILE A 128 21.09 -2.56 -18.70
C ILE A 128 22.51 -3.14 -18.80
N ASN A 129 23.51 -2.36 -18.40
CA ASN A 129 24.88 -2.85 -18.36
C ASN A 129 25.12 -3.74 -17.11
N ALA A 130 26.21 -4.51 -17.12
CA ALA A 130 26.54 -5.42 -16.02
C ALA A 130 26.68 -4.69 -14.67
N HIS A 131 27.18 -3.45 -14.69
CA HIS A 131 27.37 -2.64 -13.49
C HIS A 131 26.04 -2.25 -12.84
N ALA A 132 25.13 -1.63 -13.60
CA ALA A 132 23.79 -1.25 -13.15
C ALA A 132 23.01 -2.48 -12.67
N HIS A 133 23.15 -3.61 -13.38
CA HIS A 133 22.55 -4.85 -12.95
C HIS A 133 23.10 -5.32 -11.59
N ASP A 134 24.42 -5.31 -11.39
CA ASP A 134 25.03 -5.70 -10.11
C ASP A 134 24.69 -4.73 -8.96
N LEU A 135 24.64 -3.42 -9.24
CA LEU A 135 24.26 -2.39 -8.27
C LEU A 135 22.84 -2.63 -7.73
N LEU A 136 21.91 -2.98 -8.62
CA LEU A 136 20.48 -3.09 -8.35
C LEU A 136 20.02 -4.52 -8.00
N LYS A 137 20.88 -5.53 -8.13
CA LYS A 137 20.57 -6.94 -7.82
C LYS A 137 20.82 -7.28 -6.35
N PHE A 138 20.24 -8.41 -5.91
CA PHE A 138 20.39 -9.02 -4.58
C PHE A 138 19.72 -8.22 -3.44
N PRO A 139 19.61 -8.77 -2.21
CA PRO A 139 18.86 -8.14 -1.12
C PRO A 139 19.31 -6.72 -0.78
N LYS A 140 20.60 -6.42 -0.95
CA LYS A 140 21.16 -5.07 -0.77
C LYS A 140 20.81 -4.11 -1.90
N GLY A 141 20.51 -4.63 -3.09
CA GLY A 141 20.10 -3.84 -4.26
C GLY A 141 18.83 -3.03 -4.00
N TYR A 142 17.90 -3.54 -3.19
CA TYR A 142 16.70 -2.79 -2.78
C TYR A 142 17.05 -1.52 -2.01
N GLN A 143 17.97 -1.59 -1.04
CA GLN A 143 18.40 -0.41 -0.29
C GLN A 143 19.12 0.60 -1.19
N ARG A 144 19.91 0.13 -2.16
CA ARG A 144 20.56 1.04 -3.13
C ARG A 144 19.56 1.71 -4.05
N ARG A 145 18.53 0.96 -4.51
CA ARG A 145 17.40 1.52 -5.27
C ARG A 145 16.74 2.64 -4.50
N ASP A 146 16.44 2.43 -3.21
CA ASP A 146 15.79 3.46 -2.38
C ASP A 146 16.62 4.75 -2.29
N VAL A 147 17.96 4.66 -2.18
CA VAL A 147 18.83 5.85 -2.19
C VAL A 147 18.86 6.54 -3.56
N ILE A 148 18.87 5.79 -4.65
CA ILE A 148 18.80 6.33 -6.03
C ILE A 148 17.45 7.03 -6.25
N ILE A 149 16.34 6.41 -5.84
CA ILE A 149 14.99 6.99 -5.91
C ILE A 149 14.94 8.30 -5.12
N ARG A 150 15.44 8.30 -3.87
CA ARG A 150 15.54 9.51 -3.06
C ARG A 150 16.29 10.61 -3.84
N ARG A 151 17.47 10.30 -4.38
CA ARG A 151 18.28 11.26 -5.17
C ARG A 151 17.46 11.87 -6.31
N ASN A 152 16.76 11.05 -7.09
CA ASN A 152 15.96 11.51 -8.23
C ASN A 152 14.83 12.46 -7.79
N ILE A 153 14.10 12.08 -6.74
CA ILE A 153 13.04 12.90 -6.15
C ILE A 153 13.62 14.21 -5.61
N ARG A 154 14.73 14.15 -4.86
CA ARG A 154 15.43 15.33 -4.35
C ARG A 154 15.81 16.28 -5.47
N LYS A 155 16.49 15.81 -6.53
CA LYS A 155 16.89 16.67 -7.67
C LYS A 155 15.68 17.36 -8.30
N ARG A 156 14.58 16.62 -8.49
CA ARG A 156 13.32 17.17 -9.01
C ARG A 156 12.73 18.25 -8.10
N TRP A 157 12.61 17.96 -6.81
CA TRP A 157 12.02 18.87 -5.83
C TRP A 157 12.92 20.09 -5.56
N GLN A 158 14.24 19.95 -5.69
CA GLN A 158 15.18 21.06 -5.66
C GLN A 158 14.99 22.00 -6.86
N ARG A 159 14.84 21.47 -8.08
CA ARG A 159 14.52 22.28 -9.28
C ARG A 159 13.19 23.01 -9.17
N LEU A 160 12.24 22.44 -8.43
CA LEU A 160 10.94 23.05 -8.14
C LEU A 160 11.00 24.08 -6.99
N GLY A 161 12.11 24.17 -6.26
CA GLY A 161 12.27 25.04 -5.10
C GLY A 161 11.54 24.57 -3.85
N ILE A 162 11.04 23.33 -3.80
CA ILE A 162 10.24 22.79 -2.68
C ILE A 162 11.02 21.85 -1.75
N TRP A 163 12.23 21.48 -2.14
CA TRP A 163 13.09 20.62 -1.32
C TRP A 163 13.46 21.29 0.01
N ASN A 164 13.38 20.53 1.10
CA ASN A 164 13.89 20.92 2.41
C ASN A 164 15.19 20.13 2.71
N PRO A 165 16.34 20.81 2.92
CA PRO A 165 17.61 20.14 3.21
C PRO A 165 17.60 19.32 4.52
N ASP A 166 16.67 19.59 5.44
CA ASP A 166 16.57 18.88 6.71
C ASP A 166 15.99 17.45 6.55
N TRP A 167 15.37 17.14 5.42
CA TRP A 167 14.81 15.82 5.17
C TRP A 167 15.89 14.78 4.92
N GLY A 168 15.87 13.71 5.72
CA GLY A 168 16.85 12.63 5.68
C GLY A 168 16.71 11.67 4.50
N VAL A 169 17.24 10.46 4.67
CA VAL A 169 17.21 9.37 3.68
C VAL A 169 16.33 8.24 4.24
N PRO A 170 15.05 8.17 3.86
CA PRO A 170 14.15 7.12 4.33
C PRO A 170 14.71 5.72 4.00
N GLY A 171 14.62 4.79 4.95
CA GLY A 171 14.97 3.37 4.72
C GLY A 171 16.46 3.01 4.85
N ARG A 172 17.36 3.97 5.10
CA ARG A 172 18.78 3.65 5.34
C ARG A 172 19.01 2.80 6.60
N VAL A 173 20.12 2.06 6.61
CA VAL A 173 20.51 1.14 7.71
C VAL A 173 20.60 1.87 9.06
N ASN A 174 21.28 3.03 9.08
CA ASN A 174 21.44 3.84 10.28
C ASN A 174 20.34 4.92 10.35
N ARG A 175 19.13 4.50 10.72
CA ARG A 175 17.94 5.37 10.76
C ARG A 175 18.15 6.58 11.67
N GLN A 176 17.95 7.78 11.14
CA GLN A 176 17.93 9.03 11.88
C GLN A 176 16.50 9.56 12.05
N PRO A 177 16.23 10.44 13.04
CA PRO A 177 14.89 10.99 13.26
C PRO A 177 14.29 11.69 12.03
N ASN A 178 15.13 12.37 11.25
CA ASN A 178 14.72 13.07 10.03
C ASN A 178 14.49 12.15 8.82
N ASP A 179 14.69 10.83 8.95
CA ASP A 179 14.33 9.85 7.91
C ASP A 179 12.85 9.48 7.94
N ASN A 180 12.12 9.91 8.99
CA ASN A 180 10.70 9.63 9.11
C ASN A 180 9.89 10.58 8.21
N VAL A 181 9.48 10.10 7.04
CA VAL A 181 8.67 10.86 6.08
C VAL A 181 7.38 11.41 6.67
N ARG A 182 6.80 10.77 7.70
CA ARG A 182 5.56 11.24 8.35
C ARG A 182 5.74 12.51 9.17
N THR A 183 6.97 12.82 9.59
CA THR A 183 7.27 14.04 10.34
C THR A 183 7.80 15.16 9.45
N TRP A 184 7.93 14.90 8.14
CA TRP A 184 8.36 15.92 7.19
C TRP A 184 7.30 17.01 7.06
N LYS A 185 7.76 18.25 7.06
CA LYS A 185 6.97 19.45 6.80
C LYS A 185 7.59 20.24 5.65
N TRP A 186 6.76 20.94 4.89
CA TRP A 186 7.29 21.87 3.88
C TRP A 186 8.15 22.95 4.56
N LYS A 187 9.13 23.49 3.84
CA LYS A 187 10.04 24.51 4.39
C LYS A 187 9.33 25.79 4.86
N TRP A 188 8.14 26.08 4.31
CA TRP A 188 7.31 27.23 4.66
C TRP A 188 6.16 26.89 5.62
N GLN A 189 5.99 25.61 5.96
CA GLN A 189 4.90 25.14 6.81
C GLN A 189 5.25 25.41 8.28
N SER A 190 4.31 25.97 9.03
CA SER A 190 4.55 26.39 10.41
C SER A 190 4.61 25.20 11.37
N THR A 191 5.24 25.36 12.51
CA THR A 191 5.13 24.36 13.59
C THR A 191 3.70 24.29 14.15
N ALA A 192 2.98 25.40 14.11
CA ALA A 192 1.61 25.56 14.58
C ALA A 192 0.60 25.63 13.43
N ASP A 193 0.64 24.65 12.52
CA ASP A 193 -0.35 24.60 11.44
C ASP A 193 -1.76 24.43 12.00
N PRO A 194 -2.73 25.10 11.38
CA PRO A 194 -4.11 24.90 11.77
C PRO A 194 -4.52 23.45 11.48
N PRO A 195 -5.38 22.84 12.31
CA PRO A 195 -5.91 21.50 12.02
C PRO A 195 -6.64 21.50 10.67
N SER A 196 -6.76 20.34 10.02
CA SER A 196 -7.47 20.21 8.75
C SER A 196 -8.93 20.67 8.82
N SER A 197 -9.56 20.65 9.99
CA SER A 197 -10.90 21.23 10.19
C SER A 197 -10.97 22.76 10.05
N ASP A 198 -9.84 23.46 10.12
CA ASP A 198 -9.78 24.91 9.99
C ASP A 198 -9.94 25.33 8.52
N PRO A 199 -10.81 26.31 8.20
CA PRO A 199 -10.96 26.84 6.85
C PRO A 199 -9.67 27.39 6.23
N ARG A 200 -8.66 27.74 7.05
CA ARG A 200 -7.36 28.25 6.59
C ARG A 200 -6.43 27.12 6.12
N HIS A 201 -6.69 25.87 6.50
CA HIS A 201 -5.87 24.74 6.07
C HIS A 201 -5.86 24.63 4.53
N PRO A 202 -4.71 24.37 3.87
CA PRO A 202 -4.62 24.35 2.40
C PRO A 202 -5.60 23.38 1.73
N ILE A 203 -5.81 22.19 2.31
CA ILE A 203 -6.80 21.21 1.80
C ILE A 203 -8.21 21.80 1.89
N SER A 204 -8.57 22.38 3.03
CA SER A 204 -9.90 22.97 3.25
C SER A 204 -10.17 24.10 2.28
N ARG A 205 -9.21 24.98 2.04
CA ARG A 205 -9.33 26.03 1.02
C ARG A 205 -9.53 25.44 -0.38
N ALA A 206 -8.72 24.45 -0.76
CA ALA A 206 -8.84 23.81 -2.07
C ALA A 206 -10.21 23.15 -2.29
N VAL A 207 -10.73 22.45 -1.27
CA VAL A 207 -12.07 21.84 -1.30
C VAL A 207 -13.17 22.90 -1.35
N GLN A 208 -13.06 23.98 -0.57
CA GLN A 208 -14.06 25.06 -0.56
C GLN A 208 -14.17 25.78 -1.92
N LEU A 209 -13.06 25.94 -2.64
CA LEU A 209 -13.09 26.48 -4.01
C LEU A 209 -13.91 25.63 -4.98
N ARG A 210 -14.14 24.36 -4.65
CA ARG A 210 -14.90 23.40 -5.47
C ARG A 210 -16.34 23.22 -5.04
N ARG A 211 -16.77 23.85 -3.93
CA ARG A 211 -18.11 23.69 -3.35
C ARG A 211 -19.25 23.84 -4.36
N ASN A 212 -19.15 24.84 -5.23
CA ASN A 212 -20.19 25.20 -6.19
C ASN A 212 -19.94 24.67 -7.60
N LEU A 213 -18.90 23.84 -7.80
CA LEU A 213 -18.62 23.24 -9.10
C LEU A 213 -19.57 22.07 -9.34
N GLY A 214 -20.04 21.97 -10.58
CA GLY A 214 -20.77 20.83 -11.07
C GLY A 214 -19.89 19.59 -11.23
N TYR A 215 -20.55 18.46 -11.40
CA TYR A 215 -19.90 17.19 -11.73
C TYR A 215 -19.11 17.31 -13.04
N GLY A 216 -17.81 16.98 -12.99
CA GLY A 216 -16.92 17.08 -14.15
C GLY A 216 -16.51 18.52 -14.51
N GLU A 217 -16.87 19.53 -13.70
CA GLU A 217 -16.35 20.89 -13.87
C GLU A 217 -14.94 21.03 -13.26
N CYS A 218 -14.12 21.85 -13.91
CA CYS A 218 -12.75 22.13 -13.51
C CYS A 218 -12.63 23.63 -13.22
N ALA A 219 -12.16 23.98 -12.03
CA ALA A 219 -11.69 25.33 -11.74
C ALA A 219 -10.25 25.22 -11.21
N PRO A 220 -9.28 24.90 -12.08
CA PRO A 220 -7.91 24.78 -11.64
C PRO A 220 -7.45 26.19 -11.23
N PRO A 221 -6.85 26.36 -10.05
CA PRO A 221 -6.31 27.65 -9.66
C PRO A 221 -5.22 28.08 -10.66
N PRO A 222 -4.99 29.39 -10.84
CA PRO A 222 -3.99 29.89 -11.76
C PRO A 222 -2.63 29.23 -11.49
N PRO A 223 -2.03 28.60 -12.52
CA PRO A 223 -0.77 27.91 -12.39
C PRO A 223 0.35 28.85 -11.99
N ARG A 224 1.22 28.39 -11.09
CA ARG A 224 2.48 29.05 -10.75
C ARG A 224 3.64 28.15 -11.16
N SER A 225 4.44 28.57 -12.13
CA SER A 225 5.45 27.70 -12.76
C SER A 225 6.62 27.34 -11.84
N HIS A 226 7.03 28.22 -10.92
CA HIS A 226 8.13 27.99 -10.00
C HIS A 226 7.97 28.79 -8.70
N LEU A 227 8.51 28.24 -7.60
CA LEU A 227 8.72 29.01 -6.37
C LEU A 227 10.08 29.68 -6.40
N ARG A 228 10.11 30.94 -5.96
CA ARG A 228 11.34 31.69 -5.75
C ARG A 228 11.79 31.55 -4.29
N ASP A 229 13.05 31.86 -4.02
CA ASP A 229 13.59 31.81 -2.66
C ASP A 229 12.94 32.85 -1.73
N ASP A 230 12.41 33.95 -2.29
CA ASP A 230 11.68 35.01 -1.59
C ASP A 230 10.16 34.79 -1.56
N SER A 231 9.65 33.64 -2.03
CA SER A 231 8.22 33.35 -2.03
C SER A 231 7.67 33.27 -0.61
N SER A 232 6.56 33.97 -0.39
CA SER A 232 5.85 33.91 0.90
C SER A 232 5.25 32.51 1.14
N ALA A 233 4.94 32.19 2.39
CA ALA A 233 4.30 30.91 2.74
C ALA A 233 2.98 30.71 1.99
N SER A 234 2.16 31.76 1.86
CA SER A 234 0.90 31.71 1.10
C SER A 234 1.09 31.42 -0.39
N GLU A 235 2.18 31.91 -0.99
CA GLU A 235 2.48 31.64 -2.39
C GLU A 235 2.98 30.22 -2.60
N ALA A 236 3.78 29.72 -1.66
CA ALA A 236 4.26 28.35 -1.67
C ALA A 236 3.15 27.33 -1.42
N GLU A 237 2.22 27.63 -0.51
CA GLU A 237 0.98 26.88 -0.36
C GLU A 237 0.16 26.88 -1.64
N SER A 238 -0.06 28.06 -2.22
CA SER A 238 -0.79 28.22 -3.48
C SER A 238 -0.16 27.41 -4.60
N PHE A 239 1.17 27.37 -4.67
CA PHE A 239 1.91 26.57 -5.64
C PHE A 239 1.59 25.08 -5.50
N ILE A 240 1.61 24.52 -4.29
CA ILE A 240 1.30 23.09 -4.05
C ILE A 240 -0.14 22.76 -4.41
N ILE A 241 -1.10 23.54 -3.90
CA ILE A 241 -2.53 23.26 -4.15
C ILE A 241 -2.94 23.51 -5.60
N SER A 242 -2.11 24.21 -6.39
CA SER A 242 -2.33 24.39 -7.83
C SER A 242 -1.71 23.30 -8.70
N ARG A 243 -1.01 22.31 -8.13
CA ARG A 243 -0.32 21.29 -8.94
C ARG A 243 -1.33 20.30 -9.53
N PRO A 244 -1.11 19.81 -10.77
CA PRO A 244 -2.01 18.84 -11.38
C PRO A 244 -2.23 17.61 -10.50
N TRP A 245 -1.18 17.04 -9.90
CA TRP A 245 -1.35 15.90 -9.00
C TRP A 245 -2.23 16.20 -7.79
N PHE A 246 -2.21 17.42 -7.26
CA PHE A 246 -3.02 17.79 -6.10
C PHE A 246 -4.48 17.93 -6.52
N ILE A 247 -4.74 18.64 -7.63
CA ILE A 247 -6.08 18.81 -8.17
C ILE A 247 -6.68 17.47 -8.59
N TRP A 248 -5.87 16.57 -9.17
CA TRP A 248 -6.27 15.21 -9.51
C TRP A 248 -6.83 14.45 -8.30
N GLU A 249 -6.08 14.42 -7.19
CA GLU A 249 -6.54 13.75 -5.97
C GLU A 249 -7.81 14.40 -5.42
N VAL A 250 -7.89 15.72 -5.42
CA VAL A 250 -9.11 16.41 -4.98
C VAL A 250 -10.31 16.04 -5.86
N GLU A 251 -10.17 16.04 -7.19
CA GLU A 251 -11.25 15.67 -8.12
C GLU A 251 -11.64 14.19 -7.99
N LYS A 252 -10.66 13.32 -7.79
CA LYS A 252 -10.87 11.89 -7.54
C LYS A 252 -11.71 11.65 -6.30
N PHE A 253 -11.31 12.20 -5.16
CA PHE A 253 -12.06 11.99 -3.92
C PHE A 253 -13.37 12.76 -3.88
N GLU A 254 -13.47 13.92 -4.53
CA GLU A 254 -14.74 14.60 -4.73
C GLU A 254 -15.72 13.73 -5.53
N PHE A 255 -15.26 13.10 -6.61
CA PHE A 255 -16.09 12.21 -7.42
C PHE A 255 -16.61 11.03 -6.58
N MET A 256 -15.75 10.39 -5.78
CA MET A 256 -16.15 9.32 -4.88
C MET A 256 -17.23 9.78 -3.88
N GLU A 257 -17.05 10.95 -3.26
CA GLU A 257 -18.03 11.51 -2.33
C GLU A 257 -19.37 11.85 -3.00
N ARG A 258 -19.35 12.27 -4.27
CA ARG A 258 -20.59 12.50 -5.05
C ARG A 258 -21.25 11.19 -5.46
N GLU A 259 -20.47 10.18 -5.83
CA GLU A 259 -20.97 8.83 -6.14
C GLU A 259 -21.70 8.22 -4.94
N ASP A 260 -21.30 8.59 -3.72
CA ASP A 260 -21.98 8.20 -2.49
C ASP A 260 -23.44 8.71 -2.37
N ARG A 261 -23.84 9.68 -3.19
CA ARG A 261 -25.24 10.16 -3.28
C ARG A 261 -26.16 9.18 -4.00
N ILE A 262 -25.61 8.30 -4.83
CA ILE A 262 -26.37 7.30 -5.56
C ILE A 262 -26.76 6.19 -4.56
N PRO A 263 -28.02 5.72 -4.53
CA PRO A 263 -28.39 4.59 -3.68
C PRO A 263 -27.51 3.37 -3.96
N VAL A 264 -27.08 2.66 -2.92
CA VAL A 264 -26.15 1.52 -3.03
C VAL A 264 -26.68 0.45 -4.00
N GLU A 265 -27.99 0.26 -4.03
CA GLU A 265 -28.70 -0.68 -4.91
C GLU A 265 -28.69 -0.26 -6.39
N GLN A 266 -28.25 0.95 -6.69
CA GLN A 266 -28.27 1.56 -8.02
C GLN A 266 -26.87 1.90 -8.55
N ARG A 267 -25.85 1.91 -7.69
CA ARG A 267 -24.44 2.17 -8.08
C ARG A 267 -23.85 1.14 -9.03
N GLY A 268 -24.42 -0.06 -9.09
CA GLY A 268 -23.83 -1.18 -9.83
C GLY A 268 -22.67 -1.80 -9.04
N ARG A 269 -21.77 -2.52 -9.73
CA ARG A 269 -20.56 -3.03 -9.09
C ARG A 269 -19.66 -1.85 -8.74
N PRO A 270 -19.03 -1.83 -7.55
CA PRO A 270 -17.91 -0.93 -7.29
C PRO A 270 -16.92 -1.11 -8.44
N ASN A 271 -16.69 -0.05 -9.22
CA ASN A 271 -15.62 -0.09 -10.19
C ASN A 271 -14.32 -0.09 -9.38
N PRO A 272 -13.53 -1.19 -9.37
CA PRO A 272 -12.24 -1.18 -8.67
C PRO A 272 -11.32 -0.08 -9.20
N ASP A 273 -11.57 0.35 -10.45
CA ASP A 273 -10.91 1.44 -11.14
C ASP A 273 -11.81 2.68 -11.18
N GLY A 274 -12.50 3.04 -10.09
CA GLY A 274 -13.35 4.25 -9.99
C GLY A 274 -12.66 5.57 -10.44
N ASP A 275 -11.35 5.53 -10.62
CA ASP A 275 -10.52 6.54 -11.26
C ASP A 275 -10.87 6.74 -12.76
N ASP A 276 -11.46 5.77 -13.45
CA ASP A 276 -11.68 5.75 -14.90
C ASP A 276 -12.44 6.98 -15.42
N GLN A 277 -13.47 7.40 -14.68
CA GLN A 277 -14.28 8.55 -15.08
C GLN A 277 -13.50 9.87 -14.95
N VAL A 278 -12.70 10.00 -13.88
CA VAL A 278 -11.82 11.15 -13.66
C VAL A 278 -10.67 11.16 -14.66
N VAL A 279 -10.11 9.97 -14.96
CA VAL A 279 -9.12 9.77 -16.03
C VAL A 279 -9.69 10.22 -17.37
N LYS A 280 -10.93 9.83 -17.68
CA LYS A 280 -11.61 10.21 -18.93
C LYS A 280 -11.72 11.73 -19.04
N TRP A 281 -12.20 12.42 -18.01
CA TRP A 281 -12.27 13.90 -18.01
C TRP A 281 -10.92 14.56 -18.19
N TRP A 282 -9.90 14.08 -17.50
CA TRP A 282 -8.56 14.63 -17.62
C TRP A 282 -7.99 14.42 -19.02
N LYS A 283 -8.21 13.25 -19.64
CA LYS A 283 -7.85 13.01 -21.04
C LYS A 283 -8.58 13.95 -22.00
N GLU A 284 -9.89 14.13 -21.83
CA GLU A 284 -10.71 15.04 -22.65
C GLU A 284 -10.24 16.50 -22.55
N ARG A 285 -9.75 16.93 -21.38
CA ARG A 285 -9.15 18.26 -21.16
C ARG A 285 -7.69 18.37 -21.65
N GLY A 286 -7.09 17.29 -22.13
CA GLY A 286 -5.69 17.25 -22.54
C GLY A 286 -4.69 17.19 -21.37
N HIS A 287 -5.14 16.77 -20.19
CA HIS A 287 -4.35 16.60 -18.96
C HIS A 287 -4.06 15.11 -18.71
N TRP A 288 -3.42 14.42 -19.67
CA TRP A 288 -3.40 12.95 -19.64
C TRP A 288 -2.62 12.32 -18.46
N ARG A 289 -1.72 13.07 -17.80
CA ARG A 289 -0.97 12.61 -16.62
C ARG A 289 -0.90 13.70 -15.53
N PRO A 290 -1.35 13.40 -14.30
CA PRO A 290 -1.14 14.29 -13.16
C PRO A 290 0.34 14.34 -12.77
N GLY A 291 1.01 15.42 -13.13
CA GLY A 291 2.42 15.68 -12.82
C GLY A 291 2.63 16.89 -11.91
N TRP A 292 3.89 17.33 -11.79
CA TRP A 292 4.26 18.55 -11.07
C TRP A 292 3.96 19.84 -11.84
N LYS A 293 3.79 19.78 -13.16
CA LYS A 293 3.49 20.96 -13.97
C LYS A 293 2.32 20.71 -14.87
N TRP A 294 1.56 21.77 -15.13
CA TRP A 294 0.54 21.74 -16.17
C TRP A 294 1.18 21.65 -17.55
N PRO A 295 0.50 21.06 -18.56
CA PRO A 295 1.06 20.94 -19.90
C PRO A 295 1.53 22.27 -20.52
N HIS A 296 0.88 23.39 -20.16
CA HIS A 296 1.22 24.72 -20.65
C HIS A 296 2.31 25.45 -19.85
N GLU A 297 2.76 24.91 -18.71
CA GLU A 297 3.89 25.47 -17.91
C GLU A 297 5.26 25.05 -18.47
N GLY A 298 5.29 24.41 -19.64
CA GLY A 298 6.48 23.84 -20.28
C GLY A 298 6.67 22.37 -19.92
N PRO A 299 7.78 21.74 -20.36
CA PRO A 299 8.05 20.35 -20.03
C PRO A 299 8.03 20.18 -18.51
N SER A 300 7.19 19.28 -18.05
CA SER A 300 7.18 18.88 -16.65
C SER A 300 8.59 18.37 -16.31
N PRO A 301 9.13 18.66 -15.12
CA PRO A 301 10.22 17.86 -14.58
C PRO A 301 9.59 16.50 -14.26
N GLU A 302 9.29 15.76 -15.32
CA GLU A 302 8.91 14.37 -15.26
C GLU A 302 10.05 13.62 -14.58
N PRO A 303 9.81 12.37 -14.15
CA PRO A 303 10.91 11.48 -13.86
C PRO A 303 12.04 11.66 -14.84
N GLU A 304 13.29 11.71 -14.34
CA GLU A 304 14.44 11.64 -15.22
C GLU A 304 14.35 10.26 -15.89
N GLU A 305 13.63 10.18 -17.00
CA GLU A 305 13.60 9.00 -17.87
C GLU A 305 15.02 8.69 -18.34
N ASP A 306 15.88 9.72 -18.30
CA ASP A 306 17.30 9.60 -18.39
C ASP A 306 17.89 8.93 -17.14
N LEU A 307 17.69 7.62 -17.06
CA LEU A 307 18.38 6.70 -16.17
C LEU A 307 19.77 6.33 -16.72
N THR A 308 20.25 6.98 -17.79
CA THR A 308 21.60 6.72 -18.33
C THR A 308 22.73 6.97 -17.33
N PRO A 309 22.63 7.88 -16.34
CA PRO A 309 23.66 8.03 -15.32
C PRO A 309 23.86 6.77 -14.45
N LEU A 310 22.89 5.84 -14.39
CA LEU A 310 23.10 4.53 -13.75
C LEU A 310 24.08 3.65 -14.52
N ASN A 311 24.27 3.91 -15.82
CA ASN A 311 25.21 3.17 -16.65
C ASN A 311 26.62 3.79 -16.65
N THR A 312 26.77 5.08 -16.30
CA THR A 312 28.06 5.80 -16.36
C THR A 312 28.68 6.11 -15.00
N ASP A 313 28.00 5.74 -13.90
CA ASP A 313 28.39 6.04 -12.51
C ASP A 313 28.44 7.54 -12.15
N ASP A 314 27.93 8.41 -13.01
CA ASP A 314 27.89 9.86 -12.82
C ASP A 314 26.67 10.31 -12.00
N LEU A 315 26.43 9.64 -10.87
CA LEU A 315 25.33 9.99 -9.97
C LEU A 315 25.78 11.02 -8.93
N ASP A 316 25.37 12.28 -9.09
CA ASP A 316 25.56 13.29 -8.03
C ASP A 316 24.77 12.99 -6.76
N PHE A 317 25.40 12.32 -5.80
CA PHE A 317 24.88 12.09 -4.46
C PHE A 317 25.27 13.24 -3.52
N THR A 318 24.36 13.61 -2.63
CA THR A 318 24.70 14.43 -1.45
C THR A 318 25.54 13.60 -0.48
N PRO A 319 26.30 14.23 0.44
CA PRO A 319 27.04 13.49 1.48
C PRO A 319 26.16 12.48 2.23
N SER A 320 24.93 12.88 2.61
CA SER A 320 23.98 11.97 3.28
C SER A 320 23.54 10.75 2.46
N GLU A 321 23.50 10.86 1.13
CA GLU A 321 23.16 9.76 0.22
C GLU A 321 24.36 8.86 -0.01
N ALA A 322 25.56 9.44 -0.17
CA ALA A 322 26.81 8.71 -0.26
C ALA A 322 27.03 7.88 1.01
N ASP A 323 26.91 8.50 2.20
CA ASP A 323 26.99 7.81 3.49
C ASP A 323 25.98 6.67 3.60
N ALA A 324 24.75 6.89 3.12
CA ALA A 324 23.70 5.86 3.12
C ALA A 324 24.04 4.69 2.18
N LEU A 325 24.63 4.96 1.01
CA LEU A 325 25.09 3.93 0.07
C LEU A 325 26.29 3.15 0.63
N GLU A 326 27.25 3.85 1.23
CA GLU A 326 28.42 3.26 1.85
C GLU A 326 28.02 2.34 3.02
N ALA A 327 27.04 2.75 3.84
CA ALA A 327 26.53 1.96 4.95
C ALA A 327 25.89 0.63 4.54
N ILE A 328 25.41 0.49 3.29
CA ILE A 328 24.90 -0.80 2.76
C ILE A 328 26.06 -1.78 2.54
N GLY A 329 27.27 -1.26 2.29
CA GLY A 329 28.48 -2.02 1.98
C GLY A 329 28.46 -2.66 0.58
N PRO A 330 29.57 -3.28 0.17
CA PRO A 330 29.64 -3.96 -1.12
C PRO A 330 28.65 -5.15 -1.18
N ASN A 331 28.33 -5.58 -2.40
CA ASN A 331 27.71 -6.87 -2.60
C ASN A 331 28.67 -7.93 -2.08
N SER A 332 28.28 -8.65 -1.03
CA SER A 332 29.03 -9.82 -0.61
C SER A 332 29.04 -10.79 -1.81
N PRO A 333 30.21 -11.34 -2.20
CA PRO A 333 30.23 -12.37 -3.23
C PRO A 333 29.23 -13.46 -2.84
N PRO A 334 28.48 -14.02 -3.82
CA PRO A 334 27.50 -15.05 -3.52
C PRO A 334 28.20 -16.11 -2.69
N LYS A 335 27.69 -16.33 -1.46
CA LYS A 335 28.23 -17.34 -0.56
C LYS A 335 28.22 -18.63 -1.37
N LEU A 336 29.40 -19.14 -1.73
CA LEU A 336 29.50 -20.35 -2.51
C LEU A 336 28.59 -21.37 -1.82
N PRO A 337 27.69 -22.06 -2.56
CA PRO A 337 26.89 -23.11 -1.95
C PRO A 337 27.86 -23.98 -1.17
N PRO A 338 27.55 -24.35 0.09
CA PRO A 338 28.46 -25.12 0.92
C PRO A 338 28.98 -26.23 0.02
N GLN A 339 30.31 -26.23 -0.22
CA GLN A 339 30.94 -27.25 -1.04
C GLN A 339 30.36 -28.54 -0.50
N ARG A 340 29.51 -29.22 -1.30
CA ARG A 340 28.97 -30.50 -0.89
C ARG A 340 30.22 -31.28 -0.56
N ASP A 341 30.41 -31.59 0.72
CA ASP A 341 31.46 -32.49 1.16
C ASP A 341 31.44 -33.62 0.15
N SER A 342 32.59 -33.80 -0.51
CA SER A 342 32.70 -34.68 -1.68
C SER A 342 31.87 -35.93 -1.38
N PRO A 343 30.97 -36.36 -2.29
CA PRO A 343 30.10 -37.50 -2.01
C PRO A 343 30.98 -38.58 -1.41
N PRO A 344 30.61 -39.14 -0.24
CA PRO A 344 31.46 -40.09 0.46
C PRO A 344 31.96 -41.07 -0.58
N LYS A 345 33.28 -41.22 -0.69
CA LYS A 345 33.90 -42.17 -1.63
C LYS A 345 33.31 -43.53 -1.29
N TRP A 346 32.27 -43.91 -2.02
CA TRP A 346 31.78 -45.27 -2.03
C TRP A 346 32.92 -46.07 -2.62
N ASN A 347 33.68 -46.74 -1.75
CA ASN A 347 34.59 -47.80 -2.13
C ASN A 347 33.73 -48.93 -2.73
N LEU A 348 33.30 -48.74 -3.98
CA LEU A 348 32.83 -49.81 -4.86
C LEU A 348 34.06 -50.63 -5.19
N PHE A 349 34.45 -51.54 -4.30
CA PHE A 349 35.11 -52.82 -4.55
C PHE A 349 35.55 -53.36 -3.19
N GLY A 350 34.63 -54.09 -2.56
CA GLY A 350 34.83 -54.82 -1.32
C GLY A 350 33.69 -55.80 -1.14
N GLY A 351 33.70 -56.86 -1.95
CA GLY A 351 32.80 -57.99 -1.78
C GLY A 351 33.05 -58.67 -0.44
N GLY A 352 31.99 -58.97 0.30
CA GLY A 352 32.07 -59.70 1.55
C GLY A 352 30.73 -59.65 2.26
N GLY A 353 29.95 -60.71 2.12
CA GLY A 353 28.60 -60.81 2.67
C GLY A 353 28.52 -60.72 4.18
N GLY A 354 27.33 -60.36 4.67
CA GLY A 354 27.03 -60.47 6.09
C GLY A 354 25.87 -59.59 6.52
N ALA A 355 24.73 -60.25 6.75
CA ALA A 355 23.63 -59.90 7.66
C ALA A 355 22.87 -58.57 7.48
N ALA A 356 21.54 -58.72 7.42
CA ALA A 356 20.58 -57.63 7.50
C ALA A 356 20.66 -56.89 8.83
N PRO A 357 20.73 -55.55 8.86
CA PRO A 357 20.57 -54.79 10.08
C PRO A 357 19.07 -54.60 10.38
N GLN A 358 18.75 -54.86 11.64
CA GLN A 358 17.45 -54.61 12.27
C GLN A 358 17.19 -53.10 12.31
N PHE A 359 15.96 -52.70 11.96
CA PHE A 359 15.47 -51.34 12.15
C PHE A 359 15.35 -51.04 13.65
N ALA A 360 16.26 -50.23 14.18
CA ALA A 360 16.09 -49.61 15.49
C ALA A 360 15.31 -48.30 15.32
N ALA A 361 14.15 -48.25 15.98
CA ALA A 361 13.31 -47.06 16.07
C ALA A 361 14.03 -45.94 16.84
N THR A 362 14.11 -44.76 16.23
CA THR A 362 14.42 -43.50 16.94
C THR A 362 13.13 -42.72 17.17
N SER A 363 12.87 -42.39 18.43
CA SER A 363 11.75 -41.59 18.92
C SER A 363 11.76 -40.15 18.38
N PRO A 364 10.58 -39.52 18.26
CA PRO A 364 10.44 -38.14 17.78
C PRO A 364 10.81 -37.13 18.87
N TRP A 365 11.64 -36.15 18.53
CA TRP A 365 11.85 -34.96 19.35
C TRP A 365 10.65 -34.02 19.21
N THR A 366 9.89 -33.92 20.29
CA THR A 366 9.05 -32.76 20.61
C THR A 366 9.93 -31.59 21.01
N SER A 367 9.79 -30.44 20.33
CA SER A 367 10.10 -29.15 20.95
C SER A 367 9.22 -28.06 20.34
N THR A 368 8.21 -27.71 21.13
CA THR A 368 7.27 -26.61 20.89
C THR A 368 7.85 -25.36 21.54
N GLN A 369 8.16 -24.33 20.77
CA GLN A 369 8.25 -22.97 21.28
C GLN A 369 7.13 -22.11 20.72
N THR A 370 6.34 -21.63 21.67
CA THR A 370 5.10 -20.86 21.53
C THR A 370 5.45 -19.37 21.39
N VAL A 371 4.92 -18.70 20.38
CA VAL A 371 4.88 -17.22 20.27
C VAL A 371 3.42 -16.81 19.99
N PRO A 372 2.88 -15.79 20.68
CA PRO A 372 1.45 -15.48 20.67
C PRO A 372 1.02 -14.74 19.40
N ALA A 373 -0.13 -15.16 18.86
CA ALA A 373 -0.81 -14.52 17.74
C ALA A 373 -1.92 -13.58 18.25
N GLY A 374 -1.84 -12.30 17.88
CA GLY A 374 -2.96 -11.37 17.90
C GLY A 374 -3.27 -10.94 16.46
N ARG A 375 -4.52 -11.11 16.02
CA ARG A 375 -5.04 -10.67 14.72
C ARG A 375 -6.25 -9.78 14.97
N ALA A 376 -6.30 -8.62 14.31
CA ALA A 376 -7.52 -7.86 14.05
C ALA A 376 -7.45 -7.33 12.61
N CYS A 377 -8.57 -7.46 11.89
CA CYS A 377 -8.77 -6.88 10.57
C CYS A 377 -8.93 -5.36 10.68
N GLY A 378 -8.25 -4.66 9.79
CA GLY A 378 -8.31 -3.21 9.60
C GLY A 378 -7.21 -2.84 8.60
N TYR A 379 -7.49 -1.95 7.65
CA TYR A 379 -6.48 -1.44 6.74
C TYR A 379 -5.32 -0.85 7.57
N THR A 380 -4.13 -1.46 7.49
CA THR A 380 -2.95 -1.00 8.24
C THR A 380 -1.75 -0.80 7.33
N THR A 381 -1.39 0.47 7.16
CA THR A 381 -0.01 0.92 6.97
C THR A 381 0.79 0.58 8.24
N ALA A 382 1.42 -0.59 8.25
CA ALA A 382 2.24 -1.06 9.36
C ALA A 382 3.60 -0.33 9.38
N GLN A 383 3.72 0.69 10.22
CA GLN A 383 4.84 0.89 11.16
C GLN A 383 4.37 1.91 12.22
N HIS A 384 3.89 1.39 13.35
CA HIS A 384 3.85 2.08 14.64
C HIS A 384 3.86 1.03 15.76
N LYS A 385 4.91 1.04 16.58
CA LYS A 385 4.91 0.83 18.04
C LYS A 385 6.36 0.90 18.53
N ASP A 386 6.76 2.07 19.00
CA ASP A 386 7.47 2.18 20.26
C ASP A 386 7.44 3.64 20.77
N SER A 387 7.52 3.80 22.09
CA SER A 387 7.51 5.06 22.87
C SER A 387 6.14 5.53 23.39
N ARG A 388 5.66 4.89 24.46
CA ARG A 388 4.74 5.52 25.42
C ARG A 388 5.02 5.05 26.86
N LYS A 389 6.04 5.65 27.48
CA LYS A 389 6.40 5.77 28.92
C LYS A 389 7.47 6.88 28.90
N GLU A 390 7.50 7.97 29.66
CA GLU A 390 6.97 8.44 30.94
C GLU A 390 6.91 9.98 30.84
N TYR A 391 6.06 10.65 31.62
CA TYR A 391 6.38 11.89 32.35
C TYR A 391 5.13 12.24 33.18
N GLN A 392 5.10 11.72 34.40
CA GLN A 392 4.40 12.35 35.51
C GLN A 392 5.40 13.26 36.25
N THR A 393 4.84 14.25 36.95
CA THR A 393 5.45 15.19 37.90
C THR A 393 6.33 16.32 37.36
N PHE A 394 5.79 17.54 37.33
CA PHE A 394 6.26 18.63 38.22
C PHE A 394 5.20 19.76 38.26
N THR A 395 4.38 19.79 39.32
CA THR A 395 3.66 21.00 39.76
C THR A 395 4.54 21.69 40.78
N GLY A 396 5.23 22.75 40.35
CA GLY A 396 5.95 23.68 41.23
C GLY A 396 5.13 24.95 41.38
N ASP A 397 4.48 25.06 42.53
CA ASP A 397 3.79 26.24 43.01
C ASP A 397 4.80 27.26 43.59
N ARG A 398 4.54 28.55 43.31
CA ARG A 398 4.83 29.75 44.14
C ARG A 398 6.24 30.37 44.17
N PRO A 399 6.37 31.66 44.54
CA PRO A 399 5.36 32.60 45.08
C PRO A 399 4.83 33.67 44.12
#